data_AF-A0A961UQV4-F1
#
_entry.id   AF-A0A961UQV4-F1
#
_cell.length_a   1.000
_cell.length_b   1.000
_cell.length_c   1.000
_cell.angle_alpha   90.00
_cell.angle_beta   90.00
_cell.angle_gamma   90.00
#
_symmetry.space_group_name_H-M   'P 1'
#
loop_
_entity.id
_entity.type
_entity.pdbx_description
1 polymer ?
#
loop_
_entity_poly.entity_id
_entity_poly.type
_entity_poly.pdbx_seq_one_letter_code
_entity_poly.pdbx_strand_id
1 'polypeptide(L)'
;MYRAKLQASDSSCSSRSKPKRAAEVNFPSPRIPELGQRDRFVKRAVKEGRVFTLADEQSACVPSQKSAGRTVQLFWSCPKEAKRWAKALTGEDGLQEISLLEFAGDILPGLRSGKGLAGTDWVSDPIEPEVEPADLLLRLKLEAVSVFLALVTERGEVFTAEGEEGPQLLPLVRRGVERLALYIFPVRSEAERLVKRVTPGKRIVADPIADFRSSTLPWLAERRHLVVLEPIPGAGVVELEAADVAARLARLEYAA
;
A
#
# COMPACT_ATOMS: atom_id res chain seq x y z
N MET A 1 -49.98 54.76 -55.85
CA MET A 1 -50.08 55.65 -54.67
C MET A 1 -49.64 54.82 -53.47
N TYR A 2 -48.63 55.10 -52.64
CA TYR A 2 -47.86 56.29 -52.30
C TYR A 2 -46.42 55.85 -51.91
N ARG A 3 -45.49 56.79 -51.88
CA ARG A 3 -44.04 56.65 -51.68
C ARG A 3 -43.65 57.08 -50.25
N ALA A 4 -42.46 56.64 -49.80
CA ALA A 4 -41.58 57.23 -48.76
C ALA A 4 -41.97 57.00 -47.27
N LYS A 5 -41.06 56.90 -46.27
CA LYS A 5 -39.59 57.02 -46.15
C LYS A 5 -39.14 56.48 -44.76
N LEU A 6 -37.95 55.89 -44.73
CA LEU A 6 -36.91 55.80 -43.67
C LEU A 6 -37.18 56.37 -42.25
N GLN A 7 -36.84 55.57 -41.22
CA GLN A 7 -35.82 55.95 -40.22
C GLN A 7 -35.25 54.73 -39.49
N ALA A 8 -33.94 54.78 -39.26
CA ALA A 8 -33.12 53.77 -38.61
C ALA A 8 -33.13 53.94 -37.08
N SER A 9 -32.96 52.83 -36.36
CA SER A 9 -32.32 52.82 -35.05
C SER A 9 -31.77 51.43 -34.78
N ASP A 10 -30.44 51.38 -34.62
CA ASP A 10 -29.64 50.24 -34.23
C ASP A 10 -30.16 49.55 -32.96
N SER A 11 -30.11 48.22 -32.95
CA SER A 11 -29.79 47.45 -31.74
C SER A 11 -29.34 46.05 -32.14
N SER A 12 -28.03 45.90 -32.13
CA SER A 12 -27.30 44.65 -32.29
C SER A 12 -27.69 43.63 -31.20
N CYS A 13 -28.00 42.40 -31.60
CA CYS A 13 -27.79 41.25 -30.72
C CYS A 13 -27.43 40.01 -31.56
N SER A 14 -26.14 39.95 -31.92
CA SER A 14 -25.51 38.77 -32.52
C SER A 14 -25.36 37.71 -31.43
N SER A 15 -26.10 36.62 -31.54
CA SER A 15 -25.99 35.43 -30.71
C SER A 15 -24.70 34.68 -31.01
N ARG A 16 -23.60 35.04 -30.33
CA ARG A 16 -22.41 34.19 -30.21
C ARG A 16 -22.58 33.24 -29.03
N SER A 17 -22.72 31.96 -29.33
CA SER A 17 -22.64 30.86 -28.38
C SER A 17 -21.27 30.86 -27.70
N LYS A 18 -21.25 31.04 -26.37
CA LYS A 18 -20.05 30.78 -25.55
C LYS A 18 -19.96 29.29 -25.25
N PRO A 19 -18.78 28.66 -25.33
CA PRO A 19 -18.60 27.28 -24.88
C PRO A 19 -18.79 27.21 -23.36
N LYS A 20 -19.61 26.26 -22.90
CA LYS A 20 -19.80 25.93 -21.48
C LYS A 20 -18.44 25.59 -20.88
N ARG A 21 -17.97 26.40 -19.92
CA ARG A 21 -16.85 26.03 -19.02
C ARG A 21 -17.21 24.69 -18.39
N ALA A 22 -16.33 23.69 -18.55
CA ALA A 22 -16.39 22.47 -17.78
C ALA A 22 -16.39 22.87 -16.30
N ALA A 23 -17.37 22.34 -15.55
CA ALA A 23 -17.40 22.51 -14.10
C ALA A 23 -16.10 21.92 -13.55
N GLU A 24 -15.27 22.77 -12.97
CA GLU A 24 -14.13 22.39 -12.17
C GLU A 24 -14.67 21.51 -11.02
N VAL A 25 -14.48 20.20 -11.14
CA VAL A 25 -14.82 19.25 -10.09
C VAL A 25 -13.80 19.48 -8.98
N ASN A 26 -14.17 20.33 -8.03
CA ASN A 26 -13.39 20.59 -6.84
C ASN A 26 -13.45 19.35 -5.95
N PHE A 27 -12.46 18.48 -6.03
CA PHE A 27 -12.33 17.37 -5.09
C PHE A 27 -11.96 17.94 -3.72
N PRO A 28 -12.81 17.79 -2.68
CA PRO A 28 -12.44 18.26 -1.36
C PRO A 28 -11.19 17.50 -0.89
N SER A 29 -10.17 18.24 -0.46
CA SER A 29 -9.00 17.63 0.18
C SER A 29 -9.45 16.83 1.42
N PRO A 30 -8.85 15.66 1.69
CA PRO A 30 -9.24 14.82 2.82
C PRO A 30 -9.09 15.61 4.14
N ARG A 31 -10.11 15.57 5.00
CA ARG A 31 -10.03 16.16 6.34
C ARG A 31 -9.23 15.21 7.26
N ILE A 32 -8.76 15.76 8.38
CA ILE A 32 -7.75 15.16 9.27
C ILE A 32 -8.23 13.89 10.03
N PRO A 33 -9.52 13.74 10.42
CA PRO A 33 -10.02 12.51 11.06
C PRO A 33 -9.95 11.23 10.19
N GLU A 34 -10.13 11.38 8.87
CA GLU A 34 -10.22 10.30 7.88
C GLU A 34 -8.87 9.60 7.65
N LEU A 35 -7.77 10.33 7.81
CA LEU A 35 -6.41 9.78 7.83
C LEU A 35 -6.17 8.94 9.11
N GLY A 36 -6.74 9.36 10.24
CA GLY A 36 -6.57 8.68 11.53
C GLY A 36 -7.23 7.30 11.60
N GLN A 37 -8.38 7.08 10.95
CA GLN A 37 -9.01 5.75 10.92
C GLN A 37 -8.27 4.78 9.99
N ARG A 38 -7.84 5.24 8.81
CA ARG A 38 -7.12 4.40 7.84
C ARG A 38 -5.74 3.98 8.35
N ASP A 39 -5.04 4.87 9.06
CA ASP A 39 -3.77 4.54 9.69
C ASP A 39 -3.93 3.52 10.83
N ARG A 40 -5.06 3.54 11.56
CA ARG A 40 -5.34 2.55 12.61
C ARG A 40 -5.51 1.14 12.06
N PHE A 41 -6.27 0.99 10.98
CA PHE A 41 -6.46 -0.32 10.33
C PHE A 41 -5.11 -0.92 9.93
N VAL A 42 -4.30 -0.15 9.18
CA VAL A 42 -2.99 -0.60 8.68
C VAL A 42 -2.05 -0.98 9.82
N LYS A 43 -1.89 -0.10 10.81
CA LYS A 43 -1.02 -0.33 11.97
C LYS A 43 -1.43 -1.57 12.75
N ARG A 44 -2.72 -1.75 12.99
CA ARG A 44 -3.23 -2.89 13.76
C ARG A 44 -3.13 -4.19 12.95
N ALA A 45 -3.50 -4.17 11.67
CA ALA A 45 -3.39 -5.33 10.79
C ALA A 45 -1.94 -5.84 10.69
N VAL A 46 -0.98 -4.92 10.57
CA VAL A 46 0.46 -5.24 10.57
C VAL A 46 0.92 -5.75 11.93
N LYS A 47 0.56 -5.07 13.02
CA LYS A 47 0.96 -5.46 14.38
C LYS A 47 0.42 -6.83 14.79
N GLU A 48 -0.84 -7.12 14.46
CA GLU A 48 -1.53 -8.36 14.84
C GLU A 48 -1.33 -9.48 13.81
N GLY A 49 -0.84 -9.16 12.61
CA GLY A 49 -0.62 -10.12 11.53
C GLY A 49 -1.90 -10.69 10.90
N ARG A 50 -3.04 -10.00 11.02
CA ARG A 50 -4.36 -10.49 10.57
C ARG A 50 -5.40 -9.40 10.39
N VAL A 51 -6.47 -9.74 9.68
CA VAL A 51 -7.71 -8.97 9.55
C VAL A 51 -8.92 -9.89 9.68
N PHE A 52 -10.11 -9.32 9.83
CA PHE A 52 -11.38 -10.04 9.92
C PHE A 52 -12.31 -9.65 8.79
N THR A 53 -13.05 -10.61 8.26
CA THR A 53 -14.18 -10.42 7.33
C THR A 53 -15.39 -11.20 7.83
N LEU A 54 -16.54 -11.00 7.18
CA LEU A 54 -17.70 -11.86 7.36
C LEU A 54 -17.48 -13.21 6.66
N ALA A 55 -17.98 -14.29 7.27
CA ALA A 55 -17.77 -15.65 6.76
C ALA A 55 -18.52 -15.93 5.44
N ASP A 56 -19.62 -15.23 5.18
CA ASP A 56 -20.33 -15.26 3.91
C ASP A 56 -19.83 -14.14 2.98
N GLU A 57 -19.30 -14.51 1.82
CA GLU A 57 -18.74 -13.59 0.83
C GLU A 57 -19.78 -12.59 0.30
N GLN A 58 -21.05 -13.00 0.16
CA GLN A 58 -22.11 -12.10 -0.32
C GLN A 58 -22.40 -11.02 0.71
N SER A 59 -22.52 -11.42 1.97
CA SER A 59 -22.71 -10.51 3.11
C SER A 59 -21.49 -9.63 3.38
N ALA A 60 -20.29 -10.10 3.03
CA ALA A 60 -19.05 -9.33 3.16
C ALA A 60 -18.92 -8.18 2.15
N CYS A 61 -19.86 -8.04 1.19
CA CYS A 61 -19.79 -7.05 0.14
C CYS A 61 -20.94 -6.04 0.20
N VAL A 62 -20.64 -4.77 -0.08
CA VAL A 62 -21.65 -3.71 -0.26
C VAL A 62 -21.40 -2.94 -1.56
N PRO A 63 -22.42 -2.34 -2.19
CA PRO A 63 -22.21 -1.44 -3.32
C PRO A 63 -21.35 -0.24 -2.93
N SER A 64 -20.44 0.17 -3.81
CA SER A 64 -19.67 1.41 -3.62
C SER A 64 -20.59 2.63 -3.66
N GLN A 65 -20.41 3.53 -2.69
CA GLN A 65 -21.09 4.82 -2.62
C GLN A 65 -20.47 5.84 -3.59
N LYS A 66 -19.21 5.63 -3.99
CA LYS A 66 -18.44 6.57 -4.84
C LYS A 66 -18.44 6.19 -6.31
N SER A 67 -18.50 4.90 -6.61
CA SER A 67 -18.27 4.35 -7.95
C SER A 67 -19.39 3.38 -8.30
N ALA A 68 -20.35 3.87 -9.09
CA ALA A 68 -21.44 3.03 -9.58
C ALA A 68 -20.91 1.77 -10.28
N GLY A 69 -21.46 0.61 -9.92
CA GLY A 69 -21.08 -0.68 -10.48
C GLY A 69 -19.83 -1.34 -9.87
N ARG A 70 -19.22 -0.74 -8.84
CA ARG A 70 -18.16 -1.40 -8.04
C ARG A 70 -18.71 -1.91 -6.72
N THR A 71 -18.08 -2.98 -6.23
CA THR A 71 -18.37 -3.57 -4.92
C THR A 71 -17.22 -3.29 -3.95
N VAL A 72 -17.56 -3.16 -2.68
CA VAL A 72 -16.63 -2.94 -1.57
C VAL A 72 -16.70 -4.17 -0.68
N GLN A 73 -15.59 -4.91 -0.56
CA GLN A 73 -15.48 -6.00 0.41
C GLN A 73 -15.01 -5.46 1.75
N LEU A 74 -15.69 -5.86 2.83
CA LEU A 74 -15.53 -5.28 4.16
C LEU A 74 -14.51 -6.05 5.00
N PHE A 75 -13.59 -5.31 5.61
CA PHE A 75 -12.54 -5.85 6.49
C PHE A 75 -12.42 -5.02 7.75
N TRP A 76 -12.13 -5.69 8.86
CA TRP A 76 -11.92 -5.05 10.16
C TRP A 76 -10.58 -5.47 10.75
N SER A 77 -9.91 -4.52 11.40
CA SER A 77 -8.69 -4.74 12.17
C SER A 77 -8.98 -5.14 13.63
N CYS A 78 -10.20 -4.89 14.12
CA CYS A 78 -10.63 -5.20 15.48
C CYS A 78 -11.71 -6.28 15.52
N PRO A 79 -11.51 -7.39 16.26
CA PRO A 79 -12.52 -8.46 16.32
C PRO A 79 -13.81 -8.02 17.03
N LYS A 80 -13.73 -7.10 18.00
CA LYS A 80 -14.93 -6.60 18.71
C LYS A 80 -15.83 -5.79 17.77
N GLU A 81 -15.24 -4.95 16.92
CA GLU A 81 -15.96 -4.17 15.93
C GLU A 81 -16.50 -5.09 14.82
N ALA A 82 -15.67 -6.02 14.34
CA ALA A 82 -16.08 -7.03 13.36
C ALA A 82 -17.33 -7.79 13.84
N LYS A 83 -17.35 -8.30 15.07
CA LYS A 83 -18.49 -9.06 15.62
C LYS A 83 -19.76 -8.21 15.70
N ARG A 84 -19.62 -6.96 16.16
CA ARG A 84 -20.75 -6.02 16.21
C ARG A 84 -21.37 -5.81 14.83
N TRP A 85 -20.54 -5.72 13.80
CA TRP A 85 -20.98 -5.50 12.43
C TRP A 85 -21.49 -6.75 11.73
N ALA A 86 -20.89 -7.91 11.98
CA ALA A 86 -21.42 -9.20 11.52
C ALA A 86 -22.87 -9.36 11.95
N LYS A 87 -23.14 -9.22 13.25
CA LYS A 87 -24.50 -9.31 13.79
C LYS A 87 -25.47 -8.30 13.17
N ALA A 88 -24.99 -7.09 12.88
CA ALA A 88 -25.83 -6.04 12.29
C ALA A 88 -26.15 -6.28 10.81
N LEU A 89 -25.22 -6.88 10.05
CA LEU A 89 -25.35 -7.09 8.61
C LEU A 89 -26.01 -8.42 8.25
N THR A 90 -25.73 -9.49 9.01
CA THR A 90 -26.18 -10.85 8.69
C THR A 90 -27.17 -11.42 9.70
N GLY A 91 -27.33 -10.79 10.87
CA GLY A 91 -28.05 -11.36 12.00
C GLY A 91 -27.28 -12.44 12.77
N GLU A 92 -26.07 -12.79 12.32
CA GLU A 92 -25.21 -13.84 12.88
C GLU A 92 -23.82 -13.30 13.27
N ASP A 93 -23.11 -14.02 14.14
CA ASP A 93 -21.76 -13.63 14.59
C ASP A 93 -20.62 -14.22 13.72
N GLY A 94 -20.94 -14.71 12.53
CA GLY A 94 -20.02 -15.41 11.63
C GLY A 94 -18.88 -14.52 11.13
N LEU A 95 -17.69 -14.70 11.71
CA LEU A 95 -16.45 -14.04 11.28
C LEU A 95 -15.45 -15.05 10.74
N GLN A 96 -14.71 -14.61 9.72
CA GLN A 96 -13.52 -15.27 9.24
C GLN A 96 -12.29 -14.41 9.58
N GLU A 97 -11.32 -15.03 10.24
CA GLU A 97 -9.98 -14.46 10.44
C GLU A 97 -9.12 -14.79 9.21
N ILE A 98 -8.46 -13.77 8.66
CA ILE A 98 -7.59 -13.87 7.50
C ILE A 98 -6.19 -13.43 7.92
N SER A 99 -5.19 -14.25 7.60
CA SER A 99 -3.79 -13.89 7.86
C SER A 99 -3.37 -12.67 7.02
N LEU A 100 -2.46 -11.84 7.52
CA LEU A 100 -1.95 -10.71 6.75
C LEU A 100 -1.27 -11.14 5.45
N LEU A 101 -0.66 -12.33 5.44
CA LEU A 101 0.00 -12.89 4.26
C LEU A 101 -1.01 -13.16 3.14
N GLU A 102 -2.08 -13.89 3.44
CA GLU A 102 -3.18 -14.17 2.51
C GLU A 102 -3.89 -12.88 2.08
N PHE A 103 -4.15 -11.99 3.04
CA PHE A 103 -4.83 -10.72 2.75
C PHE A 103 -4.04 -9.86 1.76
N ALA A 104 -2.75 -9.66 2.01
CA ALA A 104 -1.89 -8.81 1.19
C ALA A 104 -1.41 -9.49 -0.09
N GLY A 105 -1.13 -10.79 -0.05
CA GLY A 105 -0.58 -11.57 -1.17
C GLY A 105 -1.63 -12.02 -2.18
N ASP A 106 -2.85 -12.32 -1.73
CA ASP A 106 -3.86 -12.97 -2.58
C ASP A 106 -5.14 -12.13 -2.69
N ILE A 107 -5.73 -11.73 -1.56
CA ILE A 107 -7.05 -11.09 -1.55
C ILE A 107 -7.01 -9.68 -2.15
N LEU A 108 -6.08 -8.81 -1.72
CA LEU A 108 -5.99 -7.46 -2.29
C LEU A 108 -5.67 -7.45 -3.80
N PRO A 109 -4.72 -8.27 -4.31
CA PRO A 109 -4.53 -8.45 -5.75
C PRO A 109 -5.76 -9.00 -6.48
N GLY A 110 -6.48 -9.96 -5.87
CA GLY A 110 -7.74 -10.49 -6.39
C GLY A 110 -8.81 -9.43 -6.53
N LEU A 111 -9.04 -8.64 -5.47
CA LEU A 111 -9.96 -7.51 -5.46
C LEU A 111 -9.63 -6.49 -6.55
N ARG A 112 -8.34 -6.13 -6.69
CA ARG A 112 -7.90 -5.21 -7.74
C ARG A 112 -8.25 -5.74 -9.14
N SER A 113 -7.99 -7.02 -9.39
CA SER A 113 -8.24 -7.66 -10.69
C SER A 113 -9.73 -7.73 -11.00
N GLY A 114 -10.56 -7.96 -9.98
CA GLY A 114 -12.02 -7.91 -10.06
C GLY A 114 -12.62 -6.50 -10.06
N LYS A 115 -11.81 -5.43 -10.07
CA LYS A 115 -12.24 -4.03 -9.94
C LYS A 115 -13.04 -3.74 -8.66
N GLY A 116 -12.86 -4.54 -7.63
CA GLY A 116 -13.43 -4.32 -6.29
C GLY A 116 -12.67 -3.24 -5.51
N LEU A 117 -13.20 -2.91 -4.34
CA LEU A 117 -12.65 -1.97 -3.36
C LEU A 117 -12.54 -2.67 -1.99
N ALA A 118 -11.63 -2.20 -1.14
CA ALA A 118 -11.53 -2.64 0.24
C ALA A 118 -12.20 -1.61 1.17
N GLY A 119 -13.14 -2.05 2.00
CA GLY A 119 -13.80 -1.27 3.04
C GLY A 119 -13.13 -1.53 4.39
N THR A 120 -12.31 -0.60 4.89
CA THR A 120 -11.54 -0.83 6.13
C THR A 120 -12.24 -0.29 7.38
N ASP A 121 -12.36 -1.09 8.44
CA ASP A 121 -13.00 -0.75 9.72
C ASP A 121 -14.39 -0.08 9.50
N TRP A 122 -15.23 -0.75 8.72
CA TRP A 122 -16.54 -0.25 8.28
C TRP A 122 -17.50 0.00 9.46
N VAL A 123 -18.28 1.09 9.38
CA VAL A 123 -19.25 1.54 10.40
C VAL A 123 -20.56 2.05 9.76
N SER A 124 -21.57 2.44 10.58
CA SER A 124 -22.94 2.81 10.16
C SER A 124 -23.02 4.10 9.37
N ASP A 125 -22.15 5.05 9.70
CA ASP A 125 -21.99 6.33 9.01
C ASP A 125 -20.52 6.44 8.59
N PRO A 126 -20.11 5.63 7.59
CA PRO A 126 -18.72 5.59 7.18
C PRO A 126 -18.44 6.88 6.40
N ILE A 127 -17.72 7.81 7.02
CA ILE A 127 -17.32 9.07 6.37
C ILE A 127 -16.43 8.82 5.13
N GLU A 128 -15.84 7.61 5.00
CA GLU A 128 -15.48 6.88 3.76
C GLU A 128 -14.20 6.02 3.95
N PRO A 129 -14.27 4.68 3.96
CA PRO A 129 -13.05 3.88 3.82
C PRO A 129 -13.11 2.92 2.64
N GLU A 130 -13.69 3.33 1.52
CA GLU A 130 -13.49 2.65 0.25
C GLU A 130 -12.08 2.95 -0.27
N VAL A 131 -11.22 1.93 -0.28
CA VAL A 131 -9.81 2.07 -0.63
C VAL A 131 -9.49 1.21 -1.83
N GLU A 132 -8.71 1.76 -2.76
CA GLU A 132 -8.12 0.97 -3.85
C GLU A 132 -7.19 -0.11 -3.27
N PRO A 133 -7.36 -1.39 -3.65
CA PRO A 133 -6.56 -2.46 -3.06
C PRO A 133 -5.05 -2.26 -3.25
N ALA A 134 -4.63 -1.65 -4.36
CA ALA A 134 -3.22 -1.33 -4.61
C ALA A 134 -2.66 -0.29 -3.61
N ASP A 135 -3.45 0.71 -3.26
CA ASP A 135 -3.05 1.74 -2.30
C ASP A 135 -2.99 1.18 -0.89
N LEU A 136 -3.97 0.33 -0.52
CA LEU A 136 -3.96 -0.34 0.78
C LEU A 136 -2.76 -1.29 0.91
N LEU A 137 -2.48 -2.07 -0.14
CA LEU A 137 -1.33 -2.96 -0.19
C LEU A 137 -0.01 -2.20 -0.04
N LEU A 138 0.16 -1.07 -0.73
CA LEU A 138 1.35 -0.24 -0.59
C LEU A 138 1.54 0.24 0.86
N ARG A 139 0.46 0.70 1.51
CA ARG A 139 0.51 1.17 2.90
C ARG A 139 0.85 0.05 3.89
N LEU A 140 0.22 -1.12 3.75
CA LEU A 140 0.52 -2.30 4.58
C LEU A 140 2.01 -2.67 4.48
N LYS A 141 2.55 -2.70 3.26
CA LYS A 141 3.98 -2.99 3.06
C LYS A 141 4.88 -1.96 3.70
N LEU A 142 4.58 -0.66 3.53
CA LEU A 142 5.40 0.42 4.11
C LEU A 142 5.39 0.41 5.64
N GLU A 143 4.24 0.10 6.26
CA GLU A 143 4.12 -0.07 7.70
C GLU A 143 4.88 -1.31 8.19
N ALA A 144 4.75 -2.44 7.48
CA ALA A 144 5.41 -3.70 7.82
C ALA A 144 6.95 -3.65 7.74
N VAL A 145 7.55 -2.64 7.09
CA VAL A 145 9.00 -2.41 7.12
C VAL A 145 9.51 -2.31 8.56
N SER A 146 8.77 -1.66 9.47
CA SER A 146 9.22 -1.50 10.86
C SER A 146 9.26 -2.85 11.60
N VAL A 147 8.28 -3.72 11.34
CA VAL A 147 8.23 -5.08 11.90
C VAL A 147 9.36 -5.93 11.35
N PHE A 148 9.60 -5.85 10.04
CA PHE A 148 10.72 -6.52 9.38
C PHE A 148 12.06 -6.13 10.01
N LEU A 149 12.32 -4.83 10.16
CA LEU A 149 13.59 -4.32 10.69
C LEU A 149 13.75 -4.61 12.19
N ALA A 150 12.64 -4.64 12.95
CA ALA A 150 12.66 -5.10 14.33
C ALA A 150 13.08 -6.57 14.42
N LEU A 151 12.55 -7.44 13.56
CA LEU A 151 12.91 -8.86 13.51
C LEU A 151 14.39 -9.07 13.15
N VAL A 152 14.92 -8.32 12.17
CA VAL A 152 16.35 -8.34 11.84
C VAL A 152 17.20 -7.92 13.05
N THR A 153 16.77 -6.88 13.75
CA THR A 153 17.48 -6.37 14.94
C THR A 153 17.46 -7.38 16.08
N GLU A 154 16.31 -7.99 16.36
CA GLU A 154 16.14 -9.03 17.39
C GLU A 154 17.01 -10.25 17.11
N ARG A 155 17.13 -10.65 15.84
CA ARG A 155 17.95 -11.81 15.42
C ARG A 155 19.44 -11.51 15.37
N GLY A 156 19.82 -10.25 15.27
CA GLY A 156 21.23 -9.84 15.20
C GLY A 156 21.90 -10.06 13.85
N GLU A 157 21.17 -10.45 12.81
CA GLU A 157 21.70 -10.76 11.49
C GLU A 157 20.69 -10.44 10.37
N VAL A 158 21.21 -10.12 9.19
CA VAL A 158 20.45 -9.97 7.95
C VAL A 158 21.01 -10.90 6.89
N PHE A 159 20.15 -11.48 6.06
CA PHE A 159 20.57 -12.40 5.01
C PHE A 159 20.58 -11.72 3.65
N THR A 160 21.63 -11.97 2.88
CA THR A 160 21.81 -11.47 1.50
C THR A 160 22.36 -12.58 0.60
N ALA A 161 22.26 -12.40 -0.72
CA ALA A 161 22.96 -13.27 -1.66
C ALA A 161 24.43 -12.84 -1.80
N GLU A 162 25.33 -13.81 -1.96
CA GLU A 162 26.76 -13.58 -2.20
C GLU A 162 27.02 -13.14 -3.65
N GLY A 163 27.73 -12.03 -3.82
CA GLY A 163 28.28 -11.54 -5.09
C GLY A 163 29.79 -11.82 -5.18
N GLU A 164 30.42 -11.40 -6.26
CA GLU A 164 31.85 -11.67 -6.52
C GLU A 164 32.79 -10.83 -5.63
N GLU A 165 32.42 -9.58 -5.36
CA GLU A 165 33.22 -8.62 -4.58
C GLU A 165 32.51 -8.15 -3.30
N GLY A 166 31.49 -8.88 -2.84
CA GLY A 166 30.66 -8.48 -1.71
C GLY A 166 29.21 -8.95 -1.86
N PRO A 167 28.23 -8.26 -1.25
CA PRO A 167 26.84 -8.65 -1.39
C PRO A 167 26.35 -8.48 -2.84
N GLN A 168 25.56 -9.43 -3.31
CA GLN A 168 25.01 -9.41 -4.67
C GLN A 168 24.05 -8.23 -4.84
N LEU A 169 24.42 -7.33 -5.74
CA LEU A 169 23.56 -6.25 -6.21
C LEU A 169 22.84 -6.66 -7.50
N LEU A 170 21.58 -6.28 -7.62
CA LEU A 170 20.77 -6.56 -8.79
C LEU A 170 20.32 -5.28 -9.49
N PRO A 171 20.31 -5.27 -10.84
CA PRO A 171 19.78 -4.15 -11.57
C PRO A 171 18.29 -4.02 -11.31
N LEU A 172 17.86 -2.79 -11.05
CA LEU A 172 16.49 -2.39 -10.81
C LEU A 172 16.18 -1.22 -11.73
N VAL A 173 15.33 -1.46 -12.72
CA VAL A 173 14.90 -0.43 -13.68
C VAL A 173 13.54 0.10 -13.26
N ARG A 174 13.48 1.39 -12.91
CA ARG A 174 12.22 2.05 -12.56
C ARG A 174 12.07 3.36 -13.32
N ARG A 175 11.00 3.48 -14.09
CA ARG A 175 10.70 4.67 -14.93
C ARG A 175 11.89 5.08 -15.84
N GLY A 176 12.62 4.11 -16.36
CA GLY A 176 13.78 4.33 -17.22
C GLY A 176 15.08 4.71 -16.50
N VAL A 177 15.09 4.74 -15.16
CA VAL A 177 16.31 4.91 -14.36
C VAL A 177 16.77 3.55 -13.87
N GLU A 178 17.99 3.17 -14.23
CA GLU A 178 18.64 1.97 -13.72
C GLU A 178 19.38 2.29 -12.42
N ARG A 179 19.13 1.48 -11.39
CA ARG A 179 19.84 1.50 -10.13
C ARG A 179 20.22 0.09 -9.74
N LEU A 180 21.22 -0.04 -8.87
CA LEU A 180 21.54 -1.31 -8.23
C LEU A 180 20.84 -1.41 -6.88
N ALA A 181 20.40 -2.62 -6.56
CA ALA A 181 19.64 -2.93 -5.36
C ALA A 181 20.19 -4.15 -4.63
N LEU A 182 20.34 -4.02 -3.31
CA LEU A 182 20.63 -5.14 -2.42
C LEU A 182 19.32 -5.71 -1.86
N TYR A 183 19.08 -7.00 -2.07
CA TYR A 183 17.97 -7.69 -1.44
C TYR A 183 18.37 -8.20 -0.07
N ILE A 184 17.57 -7.87 0.94
CA ILE A 184 17.78 -8.28 2.32
C ILE A 184 16.61 -9.11 2.84
N PHE A 185 16.91 -10.05 3.73
CA PHE A 185 15.92 -10.96 4.32
C PHE A 185 16.17 -11.14 5.82
N PRO A 186 15.12 -11.32 6.63
CA PRO A 186 15.24 -11.54 8.07
C PRO A 186 15.47 -13.02 8.41
N VAL A 187 15.21 -13.91 7.45
CA VAL A 187 15.28 -15.37 7.62
C VAL A 187 15.94 -16.00 6.38
N ARG A 188 16.88 -16.92 6.62
CA ARG A 188 17.62 -17.62 5.55
C ARG A 188 16.73 -18.34 4.54
N SER A 189 15.71 -19.07 4.99
CA SER A 189 14.82 -19.82 4.10
C SER A 189 14.01 -18.91 3.16
N GLU A 190 13.67 -17.70 3.59
CA GLU A 190 13.02 -16.70 2.75
C GLU A 190 13.97 -16.17 1.68
N ALA A 191 15.22 -15.90 2.06
CA ALA A 191 16.28 -15.53 1.13
C ALA A 191 16.46 -16.61 0.07
N GLU A 192 16.58 -17.88 0.46
CA GLU A 192 16.72 -19.00 -0.46
C GLU A 192 15.54 -19.12 -1.43
N ARG A 193 14.31 -18.96 -0.94
CA ARG A 193 13.10 -18.99 -1.78
C ARG A 193 13.11 -17.90 -2.84
N LEU A 194 13.44 -16.66 -2.46
CA LEU A 194 13.34 -15.51 -3.36
C LEU A 194 14.56 -15.40 -4.28
N VAL A 195 15.76 -15.66 -3.76
CA VAL A 195 17.02 -15.63 -4.53
C VAL A 195 17.05 -16.71 -5.60
N LYS A 196 16.49 -17.92 -5.37
CA LYS A 196 16.35 -18.93 -6.43
C LYS A 196 15.63 -18.42 -7.68
N ARG A 197 14.69 -17.48 -7.52
CA ARG A 197 13.92 -16.91 -8.62
C ARG A 197 14.64 -15.77 -9.33
N VAL A 198 15.42 -14.97 -8.59
CA VAL A 198 16.01 -13.73 -9.13
C VAL A 198 17.47 -13.91 -9.52
N THR A 199 18.25 -14.67 -8.74
CA THR A 199 19.65 -15.03 -9.01
C THR A 199 19.93 -16.46 -8.59
N PRO A 200 19.58 -17.45 -9.43
CA PRO A 200 19.76 -18.85 -9.11
C PRO A 200 21.24 -19.21 -8.88
N GLY A 201 21.50 -20.13 -7.96
CA GLY A 201 22.84 -20.66 -7.69
C GLY A 201 23.72 -19.80 -6.78
N LYS A 202 23.27 -18.61 -6.36
CA LYS A 202 24.01 -17.80 -5.39
C LYS A 202 23.83 -18.34 -3.96
N ARG A 203 24.92 -18.34 -3.20
CA ARG A 203 24.92 -18.70 -1.78
C ARG A 203 24.27 -17.58 -0.96
N ILE A 204 23.54 -17.95 0.08
CA ILE A 204 23.03 -17.00 1.07
C ILE A 204 24.03 -16.83 2.20
N VAL A 205 24.39 -15.58 2.48
CA VAL A 205 25.31 -15.18 3.54
C VAL A 205 24.52 -14.44 4.62
N ALA A 206 24.93 -14.63 5.87
CA ALA A 206 24.44 -13.85 7.00
C ALA A 206 25.44 -12.71 7.24
N ASP A 207 24.95 -11.48 7.24
CA ASP A 207 25.69 -10.27 7.61
C ASP A 207 25.25 -9.89 9.03
N PRO A 208 26.16 -9.91 10.03
CA PRO A 208 25.84 -9.44 11.38
C PRO A 208 25.24 -8.03 11.34
N ILE A 209 24.19 -7.78 12.13
CA ILE A 209 23.48 -6.50 12.03
C ILE A 209 24.37 -5.29 12.37
N ALA A 210 25.39 -5.49 13.21
CA ALA A 210 26.39 -4.47 13.53
C ALA A 210 27.25 -4.10 12.31
N ASP A 211 27.68 -5.09 11.53
CA ASP A 211 28.48 -4.92 10.32
C ASP A 211 27.62 -4.33 9.19
N PHE A 212 26.40 -4.83 9.04
CA PHE A 212 25.43 -4.29 8.11
C PHE A 212 25.17 -2.79 8.35
N ARG A 213 25.03 -2.38 9.63
CA ARG A 213 24.82 -0.98 10.02
C ARG A 213 26.06 -0.11 9.80
N SER A 214 27.22 -0.58 10.21
CA SER A 214 28.46 0.22 10.23
C SER A 214 29.20 0.24 8.89
N SER A 215 28.99 -0.75 8.03
CA SER A 215 29.75 -0.94 6.79
C SER A 215 28.85 -1.05 5.57
N THR A 216 27.92 -2.01 5.54
CA THR A 216 27.13 -2.31 4.34
C THR A 216 26.19 -1.15 3.96
N LEU A 217 25.44 -0.60 4.91
CA LEU A 217 24.50 0.51 4.64
C LEU A 217 25.22 1.81 4.22
N PRO A 218 26.31 2.26 4.87
CA PRO A 218 27.10 3.39 4.39
C PRO A 218 27.64 3.18 2.97
N TRP A 219 28.20 2.00 2.68
CA TRP A 219 28.73 1.66 1.36
C TRP A 219 27.67 1.74 0.25
N LEU A 220 26.44 1.25 0.53
CA LEU A 220 25.30 1.38 -0.38
C LEU A 220 24.88 2.85 -0.57
N ALA A 221 24.83 3.63 0.51
CA ALA A 221 24.41 5.02 0.50
C ALA A 221 25.35 5.90 -0.35
N GLU A 222 26.67 5.73 -0.19
CA GLU A 222 27.69 6.42 -1.00
C GLU A 222 27.48 6.20 -2.50
N ARG A 223 27.08 4.98 -2.88
CA ARG A 223 26.88 4.56 -4.27
C ARG A 223 25.45 4.76 -4.77
N ARG A 224 24.57 5.33 -3.93
CA ARG A 224 23.15 5.55 -4.22
C ARG A 224 22.42 4.26 -4.63
N HIS A 225 22.84 3.15 -4.02
CA HIS A 225 22.20 1.85 -4.19
C HIS A 225 21.01 1.72 -3.23
N LEU A 226 20.02 0.94 -3.65
CA LEU A 226 18.80 0.73 -2.90
C LEU A 226 18.89 -0.54 -2.04
N VAL A 227 18.08 -0.56 -1.00
CA VAL A 227 17.76 -1.77 -0.23
C VAL A 227 16.37 -2.23 -0.64
N VAL A 228 16.24 -3.52 -0.95
CA VAL A 228 14.99 -4.14 -1.34
C VAL A 228 14.64 -5.21 -0.31
N LEU A 229 13.41 -5.18 0.17
CA LEU A 229 12.90 -6.14 1.15
C LEU A 229 11.45 -6.51 0.83
N GLU A 230 11.04 -7.72 1.21
CA GLU A 230 9.64 -8.17 1.14
C GLU A 230 9.07 -8.18 2.57
N PRO A 231 8.44 -7.07 3.03
CA PRO A 231 8.07 -6.94 4.44
C PRO A 231 6.86 -7.79 4.83
N ILE A 232 6.06 -8.20 3.84
CA ILE A 232 4.98 -9.17 3.99
C ILE A 232 5.23 -10.23 2.89
N PRO A 233 5.56 -11.48 3.26
CA PRO A 233 5.83 -12.53 2.28
C PRO A 233 4.68 -12.69 1.26
N GLY A 234 5.01 -12.66 -0.04
CA GLY A 234 4.03 -12.80 -1.13
C GLY A 234 3.37 -11.49 -1.58
N ALA A 235 3.44 -10.42 -0.79
CA ALA A 235 2.86 -9.10 -1.12
C ALA A 235 3.73 -8.27 -2.10
N GLY A 236 4.91 -8.80 -2.47
CA GLY A 236 5.92 -8.12 -3.27
C GLY A 236 6.78 -7.15 -2.46
N VAL A 237 7.76 -6.57 -3.13
CA VAL A 237 8.87 -5.86 -2.48
C VAL A 237 8.57 -4.38 -2.19
N VAL A 238 9.39 -3.81 -1.31
CA VAL A 238 9.57 -2.39 -1.06
C VAL A 238 11.03 -2.03 -1.32
N GLU A 239 11.22 -0.90 -2.00
CA GLU A 239 12.51 -0.32 -2.32
C GLU A 239 12.74 0.88 -1.37
N LEU A 240 13.89 0.93 -0.70
CA LEU A 240 14.25 1.98 0.24
C LEU A 240 15.66 2.49 -0.05
N GLU A 241 15.90 3.77 0.22
CA GLU A 241 17.26 4.29 0.24
C GLU A 241 18.02 3.69 1.44
N ALA A 242 19.30 3.38 1.27
CA ALA A 242 20.11 2.81 2.35
C ALA A 242 20.14 3.71 3.60
N ALA A 243 20.14 5.03 3.41
CA ALA A 243 20.08 6.01 4.50
C ALA A 243 18.75 5.92 5.29
N ASP A 244 17.63 5.65 4.63
CA ASP A 244 16.33 5.49 5.30
C ASP A 244 16.30 4.22 6.16
N VAL A 245 16.91 3.13 5.66
CA VAL A 245 17.04 1.87 6.42
C VAL A 245 17.92 2.10 7.64
N ALA A 246 19.08 2.76 7.48
CA ALA A 246 19.97 3.09 8.59
C ALA A 246 19.27 3.93 9.67
N ALA A 247 18.53 4.98 9.27
CA ALA A 247 17.79 5.83 10.19
C ALA A 247 16.68 5.06 10.95
N ARG A 248 16.00 4.11 10.29
CA ARG A 248 14.98 3.27 10.93
C ARG A 248 15.60 2.28 11.92
N LEU A 249 16.71 1.64 11.56
CA LEU A 249 17.44 0.73 12.43
C LEU A 249 17.95 1.43 13.69
N ALA A 250 18.52 2.63 13.55
CA ALA A 250 18.98 3.42 14.70
C ALA A 250 17.84 3.72 15.69
N ARG A 251 16.63 4.06 15.21
CA ARG A 251 15.47 4.31 16.10
C ARG A 251 15.05 3.09 16.90
N LEU A 252 15.25 1.88 16.37
CA LEU A 252 14.91 0.64 17.07
C LEU A 252 15.90 0.34 18.20
N GLU A 253 17.18 0.71 18.04
CA GLU A 253 18.19 0.59 19.11
C GLU A 253 17.86 1.48 20.31
N TYR A 254 17.40 2.71 20.09
CA TYR A 254 17.04 3.65 21.17
C TYR A 254 15.70 3.32 21.85
N ALA A 255 14.89 2.42 21.28
CA ALA A 255 13.60 2.02 21.82
C ALA A 255 13.64 0.70 22.61
N ALA A 256 14.77 -0.01 22.57
CA ALA A 256 15.06 -1.23 23.32
C ALA A 256 15.74 -0.90 24.66
#